data_AF-A0A7Y6IXN6-F1
#
_entry.id   AF-A0A7Y6IXN6-F1
#
_cell.length_a   1.000
_cell.length_b   1.000
_cell.length_c   1.000
_cell.angle_alpha   90.00
_cell.angle_beta   90.00
_cell.angle_gamma   90.00
#
_symmetry.space_group_name_H-M   'P 1'
#
loop_
_entity.id
_entity.type
_entity.pdbx_description
1 polymer ?
#
loop_
_entity_poly.entity_id
_entity_poly.type
_entity_poly.pdbx_seq_one_letter_code
_entity_poly.pdbx_strand_id
1 'polypeptide(L)'
;MAVVSSPPPVSPGPSGQPPRQTGLVVGLAFAGAFGYWVVNVLLGLIVIRFDSRVAVGVGAAVLALGALGGGVLLVSRRKPWALGLGLGLMIGWALASIVTAGFCTGLNPNLYA
;
A
#
# COMPACT_ATOMS: atom_id res chain seq x y z
N MET A 1 60.58 -25.30 -19.92
CA MET A 1 59.24 -25.57 -19.35
C MET A 1 58.66 -24.21 -18.96
N ALA A 2 57.79 -23.64 -19.78
CA ALA A 2 57.16 -22.35 -19.48
C ALA A 2 55.91 -22.61 -18.62
N VAL A 3 55.90 -22.06 -17.40
CA VAL A 3 54.75 -22.10 -16.51
C VAL A 3 53.70 -21.16 -17.10
N VAL A 4 52.65 -21.72 -17.69
CA VAL A 4 51.44 -20.97 -18.06
C VAL A 4 50.73 -20.64 -16.76
N SER A 5 50.92 -19.42 -16.25
CA SER A 5 50.11 -18.88 -15.15
C SER A 5 48.70 -18.64 -15.68
N SER A 6 47.76 -19.48 -15.27
CA SER A 6 46.33 -19.23 -15.51
C SER A 6 45.93 -17.91 -14.82
N PRO A 7 45.12 -17.05 -15.46
CA PRO A 7 44.60 -15.86 -14.81
C PRO A 7 43.71 -16.25 -13.62
N PRO A 8 43.70 -15.46 -12.53
CA PRO A 8 42.89 -15.75 -11.37
C PRO A 8 41.39 -15.76 -11.74
N PRO A 9 40.58 -16.64 -11.13
CA PRO A 9 39.14 -16.65 -11.35
C PRO A 9 38.56 -15.28 -10.94
N VAL A 10 37.94 -14.60 -11.90
CA VAL A 10 37.18 -13.37 -11.65
C VAL A 10 36.00 -13.74 -10.76
N SER A 11 36.05 -13.32 -9.50
CA SER A 11 34.89 -13.39 -8.60
C SER A 11 33.72 -12.66 -9.26
N PRO A 12 32.51 -13.25 -9.36
CA PRO A 12 31.33 -12.52 -9.77
C PRO A 12 31.14 -11.38 -8.75
N GLY A 13 31.33 -10.14 -9.19
CA GLY A 13 31.01 -8.98 -8.37
C GLY A 13 29.57 -9.08 -7.87
N PRO A 14 29.24 -8.47 -6.72
CA PRO A 14 27.86 -8.47 -6.23
C PRO A 14 26.98 -7.91 -7.35
N SER A 15 26.03 -8.72 -7.81
CA SER A 15 25.11 -8.40 -8.89
C SER A 15 24.34 -7.12 -8.53
N GLY A 16 24.88 -5.98 -8.97
CA GLY A 16 24.35 -4.66 -8.72
C GLY A 16 23.08 -4.45 -9.52
N GLN A 17 21.94 -4.59 -8.82
CA GLN A 17 20.62 -4.02 -9.08
C GLN A 17 19.87 -4.42 -10.37
N PRO A 18 18.54 -4.63 -10.24
CA PRO A 18 17.56 -3.99 -11.11
C PRO A 18 17.07 -2.69 -10.44
N PRO A 19 17.68 -1.50 -10.72
CA PRO A 19 17.36 -0.27 -9.99
C PRO A 19 16.11 0.44 -10.51
N ARG A 20 15.51 -0.04 -11.61
CA ARG A 20 14.47 0.70 -12.34
C ARG A 20 13.05 0.40 -11.88
N GLN A 21 12.82 -0.75 -11.23
CA GLN A 21 11.47 -1.20 -10.87
C GLN A 21 11.07 -0.84 -9.43
N THR A 22 12.01 -0.70 -8.49
CA THR A 22 11.69 -0.36 -7.10
C THR A 22 11.04 1.02 -6.99
N GLY A 23 11.59 2.03 -7.68
CA GLY A 23 11.00 3.37 -7.70
C GLY A 23 9.59 3.39 -8.30
N LEU A 24 9.34 2.57 -9.32
CA LEU A 24 8.00 2.40 -9.91
C LEU A 24 7.02 1.78 -8.91
N VAL A 25 7.42 0.70 -8.21
CA VAL A 25 6.59 0.03 -7.20
C VAL A 25 6.25 0.99 -6.05
N VAL A 26 7.25 1.72 -5.54
CA VAL A 26 7.07 2.69 -4.46
C VAL A 26 6.15 3.83 -4.91
N GLY A 27 6.40 4.41 -6.09
CA GLY A 27 5.55 5.48 -6.63
C GLY A 27 4.10 5.03 -6.81
N LEU A 28 3.89 3.80 -7.29
CA LEU A 28 2.55 3.23 -7.39
C LEU A 28 1.91 2.89 -6.04
N ALA A 29 2.70 2.56 -5.02
CA ALA A 29 2.18 2.36 -3.68
C ALA A 29 1.65 3.67 -3.08
N PHE A 30 2.40 4.78 -3.24
CA PHE A 30 1.89 6.09 -2.84
C PHE A 30 0.66 6.51 -3.64
N ALA A 31 0.67 6.31 -4.96
CA ALA A 31 -0.48 6.59 -5.81
C ALA A 31 -1.72 5.76 -5.41
N GLY A 32 -1.53 4.47 -5.11
CA GLY A 32 -2.58 3.58 -4.63
C GLY A 32 -3.12 3.98 -3.26
N ALA A 33 -2.26 4.37 -2.32
CA ALA A 33 -2.66 4.83 -0.99
C ALA A 33 -3.42 6.16 -1.06
N PHE A 34 -2.94 7.12 -1.85
CA PHE A 34 -3.65 8.38 -2.08
C PHE A 34 -5.00 8.15 -2.78
N GLY A 35 -5.01 7.32 -3.82
CA GLY A 35 -6.23 6.92 -4.52
C GLY A 35 -7.26 6.29 -3.58
N TYR A 36 -6.82 5.41 -2.67
CA TYR A 36 -7.68 4.83 -1.65
C TYR A 36 -8.32 5.92 -0.77
N TRP A 37 -7.54 6.89 -0.30
CA TRP A 37 -8.07 7.99 0.53
C TRP A 37 -9.12 8.83 -0.20
N VAL A 38 -8.88 9.17 -1.47
CA VAL A 38 -9.86 9.90 -2.29
C VAL A 38 -11.16 9.10 -2.40
N VAL A 39 -11.08 7.81 -2.74
CA VAL A 39 -12.25 6.94 -2.85
C VAL A 39 -12.96 6.79 -1.50
N ASN A 40 -12.21 6.63 -0.41
CA ASN A 40 -12.74 6.50 0.94
C ASN A 40 -13.54 7.75 1.36
N VAL A 41 -13.02 8.95 1.09
CA VAL A 41 -13.71 10.21 1.40
C VAL A 41 -14.97 10.37 0.54
N LEU A 42 -14.87 10.13 -0.77
CA LEU A 42 -16.02 10.22 -1.68
C LEU A 42 -17.14 9.25 -1.27
N LEU A 43 -16.79 8.00 -0.98
CA LEU A 43 -17.77 7.01 -0.55
C LEU A 43 -18.35 7.36 0.83
N GLY A 44 -17.52 7.86 1.75
CA GLY A 44 -17.99 8.36 3.06
C GLY A 44 -19.02 9.48 2.90
N LEU A 45 -18.77 10.46 2.03
CA LEU A 45 -19.72 11.54 1.75
C LEU A 45 -21.04 11.02 1.17
N ILE A 46 -20.97 10.06 0.24
CA ILE A 46 -22.16 9.43 -0.35
C ILE A 46 -22.98 8.72 0.73
N VAL A 47 -22.32 7.90 1.56
CA VAL A 47 -22.94 7.11 2.62
C VAL A 47 -23.61 7.99 3.67
N ILE A 48 -22.98 9.10 4.08
CA ILE A 48 -23.55 10.04 5.06
C ILE A 48 -24.88 10.64 4.57
N ARG A 49 -25.06 10.81 3.25
CA ARG A 49 -26.34 11.29 2.69
C ARG A 49 -27.52 10.35 2.92
N PHE A 50 -27.27 9.07 3.20
CA PHE A 50 -28.32 8.08 3.38
C PHE A 50 -28.83 7.94 4.83
N ASP A 51 -28.19 8.64 5.80
CA ASP A 51 -28.53 8.62 7.25
C ASP A 51 -28.79 7.22 7.84
N SER A 52 -28.21 6.18 7.25
CA SER A 52 -28.48 4.79 7.60
C SER A 52 -27.22 4.09 8.08
N ARG A 53 -27.27 3.56 9.30
CA ARG A 53 -26.18 2.76 9.87
C ARG A 53 -25.86 1.52 9.02
N VAL A 54 -26.87 0.99 8.32
CA VAL A 54 -26.69 -0.13 7.38
C VAL A 54 -25.88 0.32 6.18
N ALA A 55 -26.17 1.50 5.62
CA ALA A 55 -25.40 2.06 4.51
C ALA A 55 -23.93 2.29 4.90
N VAL A 56 -23.68 2.72 6.14
CA VAL A 56 -22.31 2.86 6.69
C VAL A 56 -21.60 1.51 6.77
N GLY A 57 -22.26 0.49 7.32
CA GLY A 57 -21.70 -0.85 7.41
C GLY A 57 -21.37 -1.44 6.03
N VAL A 58 -22.29 -1.29 5.06
CA VAL A 58 -22.09 -1.78 3.68
C VAL A 58 -20.96 -1.01 2.98
N GLY A 59 -20.92 0.32 3.09
CA GLY A 59 -19.84 1.13 2.51
C GLY A 59 -18.47 0.74 3.06
N ALA A 60 -18.37 0.54 4.38
CA ALA A 60 -17.13 0.09 5.03
C ALA A 60 -16.72 -1.32 4.55
N ALA A 61 -17.67 -2.25 4.44
CA ALA A 61 -17.40 -3.59 3.94
C ALA A 61 -16.89 -3.58 2.48
N VAL A 62 -17.51 -2.76 1.62
CA VAL A 62 -17.08 -2.61 0.22
C VAL A 62 -15.66 -2.04 0.12
N LEU A 63 -15.33 -1.02 0.91
CA LEU A 63 -13.97 -0.46 0.95
C LEU A 63 -12.95 -1.46 1.46
N ALA A 64 -13.28 -2.20 2.53
CA ALA A 64 -12.40 -3.23 3.07
C ALA A 64 -12.17 -4.37 2.07
N LEU A 65 -13.22 -4.84 1.39
CA LEU A 65 -13.10 -5.87 0.35
C LEU A 65 -12.36 -5.36 -0.89
N GLY A 66 -12.57 -4.10 -1.28
CA GLY A 66 -11.85 -3.47 -2.39
C GLY A 66 -10.36 -3.30 -2.10
N ALA A 67 -10.02 -2.85 -0.90
CA ALA A 67 -8.63 -2.71 -0.47
C ALA A 67 -7.98 -4.07 -0.25
N LEU A 68 -8.50 -4.88 0.67
CA LEU A 68 -7.93 -6.18 1.04
C LEU A 68 -8.08 -7.23 -0.06
N GLY A 69 -9.28 -7.39 -0.62
CA GLY A 69 -9.51 -8.35 -1.70
C GLY A 69 -8.86 -7.90 -3.01
N GLY A 70 -9.08 -6.65 -3.42
CA GLY A 70 -8.51 -6.10 -4.65
C GLY A 70 -6.99 -6.01 -4.60
N GLY A 71 -6.41 -5.56 -3.49
CA GLY A 71 -4.96 -5.46 -3.36
C GLY A 71 -4.27 -6.82 -3.20
N VAL A 72 -4.87 -7.82 -2.53
CA VAL A 72 -4.32 -9.20 -2.51
C VAL A 72 -4.32 -9.78 -3.92
N LEU A 73 -5.42 -9.63 -4.66
CA LEU A 73 -5.51 -10.10 -6.05
C LEU A 73 -4.46 -9.41 -6.97
N LEU A 74 -4.24 -8.11 -6.78
CA LEU A 74 -3.20 -7.36 -7.50
C LEU A 74 -1.79 -7.84 -7.13
N VAL A 75 -1.51 -8.08 -5.85
CA VAL A 75 -0.22 -8.63 -5.40
C VAL A 75 0.03 -10.03 -5.96
N SER A 76 -1.00 -10.88 -6.02
CA SER A 76 -0.90 -12.24 -6.59
C SER A 76 -0.49 -12.26 -8.07
N ARG A 77 -0.73 -11.19 -8.82
CA ARG A 77 -0.32 -11.07 -10.23
C ARG A 77 1.20 -10.91 -10.42
N ARG A 78 1.98 -10.70 -9.34
CA ARG A 78 3.45 -10.57 -9.27
C ARG A 78 4.10 -9.60 -10.28
N LYS A 79 3.30 -8.72 -10.92
CA LYS A 79 3.82 -7.65 -11.78
C LYS A 79 4.21 -6.44 -10.92
N PRO A 80 5.30 -5.73 -11.23
CA PRO A 80 5.76 -4.60 -10.43
C PRO A 80 4.69 -3.50 -10.29
N TRP A 81 3.92 -3.25 -11.35
CA TRP A 81 2.79 -2.31 -11.32
C TRP A 81 1.66 -2.78 -10.38
N ALA A 82 1.33 -4.07 -10.42
CA ALA A 82 0.27 -4.62 -9.59
C ALA A 82 0.68 -4.73 -8.10
N LEU A 83 1.97 -5.00 -7.83
CA LEU A 83 2.53 -4.99 -6.49
C LEU A 83 2.46 -3.62 -5.84
N GLY A 84 2.88 -2.57 -6.56
CA GLY A 84 2.83 -1.19 -6.06
C GLY A 84 1.40 -0.77 -5.69
N LEU A 85 0.46 -0.90 -6.64
CA LEU A 85 -0.93 -0.53 -6.38
C LEU A 85 -1.60 -1.38 -5.29
N GLY A 86 -1.36 -2.69 -5.28
CA GLY A 86 -1.92 -3.58 -4.27
C GLY A 86 -1.42 -3.25 -2.86
N LEU A 87 -0.12 -3.00 -2.71
CA LEU A 87 0.45 -2.54 -1.43
C LEU A 87 -0.10 -1.16 -1.04
N GLY A 88 -0.22 -0.24 -1.99
CA GLY A 88 -0.80 1.08 -1.77
C GLY A 88 -2.24 1.01 -1.23
N LEU A 89 -3.07 0.13 -1.78
CA LEU A 89 -4.44 -0.11 -1.31
C LEU A 89 -4.48 -0.67 0.13
N MET A 90 -3.62 -1.64 0.46
CA MET A 90 -3.51 -2.16 1.83
C MET A 90 -3.11 -1.06 2.83
N ILE A 91 -2.08 -0.30 2.47
CA ILE A 91 -1.54 0.77 3.31
C ILE A 91 -2.61 1.86 3.50
N GLY A 92 -3.30 2.24 2.43
CA GLY A 92 -4.40 3.20 2.50
C GLY A 92 -5.49 2.79 3.49
N TRP A 93 -5.93 1.52 3.42
CA TRP A 93 -6.93 0.97 4.34
C TRP A 93 -6.45 0.92 5.80
N ALA A 94 -5.20 0.52 6.02
CA ALA A 94 -4.60 0.52 7.36
C ALA A 94 -4.51 1.93 7.95
N LEU A 95 -4.06 2.91 7.17
CA LEU A 95 -3.98 4.31 7.60
C LEU A 95 -5.35 4.89 7.93
N ALA A 96 -6.36 4.62 7.10
CA ALA A 96 -7.73 5.06 7.38
C ALA A 96 -8.28 4.46 8.68
N SER A 97 -7.96 3.20 8.97
CA SER A 97 -8.34 2.53 10.22
C SER A 97 -7.65 3.16 11.43
N ILE A 98 -6.35 3.46 11.32
CA ILE A 98 -5.59 4.12 12.39
C ILE A 98 -6.15 5.52 12.68
N VAL A 99 -6.43 6.31 11.65
CA VAL A 99 -7.02 7.66 11.82
C VAL A 99 -8.38 7.57 12.52
N THR A 100 -9.23 6.64 12.08
CA THR A 100 -10.54 6.42 12.70
C THR A 100 -10.39 6.01 14.17
N ALA A 101 -9.51 5.06 14.46
CA ALA A 101 -9.23 4.64 15.83
C ALA A 101 -8.68 5.80 16.67
N GLY A 102 -7.81 6.64 16.12
CA GLY A 102 -7.27 7.84 16.78
C GLY A 102 -8.34 8.88 17.12
N PHE A 103 -9.33 9.07 16.23
CA PHE A 103 -10.50 9.89 16.53
C PHE A 103 -11.38 9.25 17.61
N CYS A 104 -11.57 7.93 17.56
CA CYS A 104 -12.36 7.20 18.56
C CYS A 104 -11.67 7.14 19.94
N THR A 105 -10.35 7.13 20.01
CA THR A 105 -9.60 7.12 21.28
C THR A 105 -9.49 8.50 21.92
N GLY A 106 -9.81 9.57 21.19
CA GLY A 106 -9.97 10.91 21.75
C GLY A 106 -8.78 11.34 22.61
N LEU A 107 -7.63 11.59 21.98
CA LEU A 107 -6.50 12.24 22.67
C LEU A 107 -6.99 13.56 23.27
N ASN A 108 -7.27 13.55 24.57
CA ASN A 108 -7.85 14.67 25.29
C ASN A 108 -6.80 15.80 25.36
N PRO A 109 -7.03 16.97 24.75
CA PRO A 109 -6.08 18.08 24.77
C PRO A 109 -5.83 18.61 26.19
N ASN A 110 -6.69 18.29 27.16
CA ASN A 110 -6.52 18.66 28.56
C ASN A 110 -5.43 17.83 29.29
N LEU A 111 -4.91 16.74 28.70
CA LEU A 111 -3.88 15.89 29.30
C LEU A 111 -2.43 16.29 28.95
N TYR A 112 -2.26 17.28 28.06
CA TYR A 112 -0.95 17.75 27.60
C TYR A 112 -0.70 19.23 27.92
N ALA A 113 -1.56 19.85 28.73
CA ALA A 113 -1.42 21.23 29.19
C ALA A 113 -0.62 21.31 30.50
#